data_AF-A0A257PG51-F1
#
_entry.id   AF-A0A257PG51-F1
#
_cell.length_a   1.000
_cell.length_b   1.000
_cell.length_c   1.000
_cell.angle_alpha   90.00
_cell.angle_beta   90.00
_cell.angle_gamma   90.00
#
_symmetry.space_group_name_H-M   'P 1'
#
loop_
_entity.id
_entity.type
_entity.pdbx_description
1 polymer ?
#
loop_
_entity_poly.entity_id
_entity_poly.type
_entity_poly.pdbx_seq_one_letter_code
_entity_poly.pdbx_strand_id
1 'polypeptide(L)'
;MTATSPLAIRISSATRKIGYAGRMLALVALTLLCAIGFALRAPGIALTLWVLALATSPDAWANAPLGGQEAVIASLKGVGLGLAAVLALRGGLRADRWNPAFAFAAMFVAGLVHGLYPGLTPASSLRSLVGSIAPFLFGYVRLSPPVVRAIERAVILAPAAAVAAGAGLAAGGLAPLFTFEQGALRLGGQGQPAFLAGFALIAVYAGLLQALRGGDGRTIPWLAVNFVILLLTGARAPLALAVLAFLVFAVLRRRDCYAAAWTWASHEEAEEDLSPACLRHLARPSTRPATAPADLA
;
A
#
# COMPACT_ATOMS: atom_id res chain seq x y z
N MET A 1 -30.21 -57.66 18.69
CA MET A 1 -29.26 -56.53 18.91
C MET A 1 -27.97 -56.86 18.17
N THR A 2 -27.79 -56.31 16.97
CA THR A 2 -26.58 -56.53 16.16
C THR A 2 -25.49 -55.57 16.63
N ALA A 3 -24.47 -56.11 17.28
CA ALA A 3 -23.29 -55.36 17.71
C ALA A 3 -22.49 -54.91 16.47
N THR A 4 -22.53 -53.63 16.16
CA THR A 4 -21.67 -53.03 15.14
C THR A 4 -20.22 -53.04 15.64
N SER A 5 -19.35 -53.72 14.90
CA SER A 5 -17.93 -53.86 15.24
C SER A 5 -17.25 -52.48 15.34
N PRO A 6 -16.48 -52.21 16.42
CA PRO A 6 -15.78 -50.93 16.63
C PRO A 6 -14.76 -50.61 15.52
N LEU A 7 -14.37 -51.60 14.73
CA LEU A 7 -13.42 -51.44 13.62
C LEU A 7 -14.08 -50.77 12.39
N ALA A 8 -15.37 -51.03 12.14
CA ALA A 8 -16.12 -50.39 11.07
C ALA A 8 -16.33 -48.88 11.32
N ILE A 9 -16.47 -48.49 12.60
CA ILE A 9 -16.62 -47.09 13.01
C ILE A 9 -15.33 -46.30 12.78
N ARG A 10 -14.15 -46.89 13.03
CA ARG A 10 -12.86 -46.21 12.80
C ARG A 10 -12.58 -45.96 11.31
N ILE A 11 -12.80 -46.94 10.44
CA ILE A 11 -12.56 -46.79 8.98
C ILE A 11 -13.48 -45.70 8.37
N SER A 12 -14.74 -45.64 8.82
CA SER A 12 -15.72 -44.63 8.40
C SER A 12 -15.35 -43.19 8.80
N SER A 13 -14.62 -43.01 9.90
CA SER A 13 -14.18 -41.68 10.35
C SER A 13 -12.92 -41.18 9.63
N ALA A 14 -11.99 -42.08 9.27
CA ALA A 14 -10.78 -41.73 8.55
C ALA A 14 -11.07 -41.32 7.09
N THR A 15 -11.93 -42.04 6.39
CA THR A 15 -12.33 -41.72 5.01
C THR A 15 -13.05 -40.37 4.90
N ARG A 16 -13.89 -40.03 5.89
CA ARG A 16 -14.53 -38.71 5.97
C ARG A 16 -13.52 -37.58 6.17
N LYS A 17 -12.52 -37.74 7.05
CA LYS A 17 -11.49 -36.71 7.28
C LYS A 17 -10.68 -36.40 6.03
N ILE A 18 -10.31 -37.41 5.25
CA ILE A 18 -9.58 -37.23 3.97
C ILE A 18 -10.45 -36.48 2.96
N GLY A 19 -11.76 -36.79 2.89
CA GLY A 19 -12.70 -36.08 2.03
C GLY A 19 -12.88 -34.59 2.38
N TYR A 20 -12.92 -34.24 3.66
CA TYR A 20 -13.02 -32.83 4.08
C TYR A 20 -11.74 -32.04 3.79
N ALA A 21 -10.56 -32.62 4.04
CA ALA A 21 -9.29 -31.97 3.75
C ALA A 21 -9.14 -31.68 2.25
N GLY A 22 -9.49 -32.64 1.39
CA GLY A 22 -9.46 -32.44 -0.06
C GLY A 22 -10.42 -31.35 -0.55
N ARG A 23 -11.65 -31.30 -0.01
CA ARG A 23 -12.63 -30.25 -0.35
C ARG A 23 -12.18 -28.87 0.11
N MET A 24 -11.62 -28.76 1.32
CA MET A 24 -11.08 -27.49 1.83
C MET A 24 -9.91 -26.99 0.97
N LEU A 25 -8.98 -27.88 0.60
CA LEU A 25 -7.86 -27.53 -0.27
C LEU A 25 -8.34 -27.06 -1.66
N ALA A 26 -9.33 -27.74 -2.24
CA ALA A 26 -9.93 -27.35 -3.51
C ALA A 26 -10.62 -25.97 -3.44
N LEU A 27 -11.36 -25.69 -2.37
CA LEU A 27 -12.01 -24.38 -2.17
C LEU A 27 -10.99 -23.25 -1.97
N VAL A 28 -9.93 -23.49 -1.20
CA VAL A 28 -8.84 -22.52 -1.03
C VAL A 28 -8.14 -22.26 -2.36
N ALA A 29 -7.79 -23.31 -3.11
CA ALA A 29 -7.18 -23.18 -4.42
C ALA A 29 -8.07 -22.40 -5.41
N LEU A 30 -9.37 -22.71 -5.47
CA LEU A 30 -10.32 -21.99 -6.30
C LEU A 30 -10.42 -20.51 -5.90
N THR A 31 -10.49 -20.22 -4.60
CA THR A 31 -10.54 -18.85 -4.09
C THR A 31 -9.29 -18.07 -4.46
N LEU A 32 -8.11 -18.68 -4.34
CA LEU A 32 -6.84 -18.08 -4.76
C LEU A 32 -6.79 -17.85 -6.27
N LEU A 33 -7.24 -18.81 -7.08
CA LEU A 33 -7.32 -18.66 -8.54
C LEU A 33 -8.28 -17.52 -8.94
N CYS A 34 -9.44 -17.42 -8.30
CA CYS A 34 -10.37 -16.32 -8.51
C CYS A 34 -9.75 -14.97 -8.11
N ALA A 35 -9.05 -14.91 -6.98
CA ALA A 35 -8.36 -13.70 -6.52
C ALA A 35 -7.24 -13.27 -7.48
N ILE A 36 -6.44 -14.23 -7.98
CA ILE A 36 -5.39 -13.98 -8.98
C ILE A 36 -6.02 -13.51 -10.29
N GLY A 37 -7.05 -14.20 -10.79
CA GLY A 37 -7.78 -13.82 -11.99
C GLY A 37 -8.37 -12.42 -11.88
N PHE A 38 -8.92 -12.06 -10.72
CA PHE A 38 -9.42 -10.73 -10.43
C PHE A 38 -8.30 -9.67 -10.43
N ALA A 39 -7.17 -9.94 -9.76
CA ALA A 39 -6.01 -9.05 -9.73
C ALA A 39 -5.42 -8.82 -11.14
N LEU A 40 -5.41 -9.86 -11.98
CA LEU A 40 -5.01 -9.76 -13.38
C LEU A 40 -6.03 -8.98 -14.22
N ARG A 41 -7.33 -9.11 -13.97
CA ARG A 41 -8.36 -8.40 -14.76
C ARG A 41 -8.48 -6.92 -14.38
N ALA A 42 -8.35 -6.61 -13.09
CA ALA A 42 -8.63 -5.29 -12.51
C ALA A 42 -7.59 -4.88 -11.43
N PRO A 43 -6.32 -4.67 -11.82
CA PRO A 43 -5.21 -4.47 -10.89
C PRO A 43 -5.37 -3.24 -9.98
N GLY A 44 -5.91 -2.15 -10.52
CA GLY A 44 -6.16 -0.93 -9.76
C GLY A 44 -7.19 -1.14 -8.64
N ILE A 45 -8.23 -1.93 -8.89
CA ILE A 45 -9.24 -2.25 -7.87
C ILE A 45 -8.64 -3.18 -6.82
N ALA A 46 -7.96 -4.25 -7.24
CA ALA A 46 -7.34 -5.20 -6.32
C ALA A 46 -6.34 -4.52 -5.37
N LEU A 47 -5.48 -3.65 -5.89
CA LEU A 47 -4.53 -2.89 -5.07
C LEU A 47 -5.22 -1.85 -4.19
N THR A 48 -6.25 -1.18 -4.68
CA THR A 48 -7.04 -0.24 -3.86
C THR A 48 -7.68 -0.94 -2.68
N LEU A 49 -8.34 -2.08 -2.91
CA LEU A 49 -8.95 -2.88 -1.85
C LEU A 49 -7.91 -3.38 -0.85
N TRP A 50 -6.75 -3.81 -1.32
CA TRP A 50 -5.66 -4.23 -0.45
C TRP A 50 -5.11 -3.07 0.40
N VAL A 51 -4.88 -1.89 -0.17
CA VAL A 51 -4.46 -0.68 0.57
C VAL A 51 -5.50 -0.29 1.62
N LEU A 52 -6.79 -0.30 1.26
CA LEU A 52 -7.85 0.00 2.20
C LEU A 52 -7.92 -1.03 3.33
N ALA A 53 -7.77 -2.32 3.01
CA ALA A 53 -7.73 -3.39 4.00
C ALA A 53 -6.53 -3.26 4.95
N LEU A 54 -5.37 -2.83 4.47
CA LEU A 54 -4.21 -2.52 5.32
C LEU A 54 -4.50 -1.36 6.27
N ALA A 55 -5.15 -0.30 5.77
CA ALA A 55 -5.46 0.89 6.56
C ALA A 55 -6.52 0.61 7.63
N THR A 56 -7.54 -0.17 7.30
CA THR A 56 -8.58 -0.62 8.23
C THR A 56 -8.12 -1.80 9.07
N SER A 57 -6.82 -1.99 9.32
CA SER A 57 -6.22 -2.88 10.33
C SER A 57 -7.18 -3.95 10.89
N PRO A 58 -7.49 -5.03 10.14
CA PRO A 58 -8.55 -5.96 10.52
C PRO A 58 -8.20 -6.76 11.78
N ASP A 59 -7.03 -6.56 12.37
CA ASP A 59 -6.60 -7.24 13.59
C ASP A 59 -7.61 -7.10 14.72
N ALA A 60 -8.24 -5.92 14.90
CA ALA A 60 -9.23 -5.73 15.97
C ALA A 60 -10.39 -6.75 15.97
N TRP A 61 -10.83 -7.24 14.81
CA TRP A 61 -11.95 -8.18 14.69
C TRP A 61 -11.60 -9.53 14.05
N ALA A 62 -10.51 -9.60 13.29
CA ALA A 62 -10.06 -10.80 12.59
C ALA A 62 -9.05 -11.64 13.40
N ASN A 63 -8.54 -11.12 14.53
CA ASN A 63 -7.57 -11.85 15.36
C ASN A 63 -8.09 -13.20 15.86
N ALA A 64 -9.32 -13.25 16.37
CA ALA A 64 -9.90 -14.47 16.91
C ALA A 64 -10.07 -15.58 15.85
N PRO A 65 -10.67 -15.33 14.67
CA PRO A 65 -10.85 -16.38 13.67
C PRO A 65 -9.55 -16.80 12.96
N LEU A 66 -8.53 -15.94 12.89
CA LEU A 66 -7.30 -16.21 12.11
C LEU A 66 -6.13 -16.75 12.96
N GLY A 67 -6.33 -17.00 14.25
CA GLY A 67 -5.28 -17.56 15.10
C GLY A 67 -4.28 -16.52 15.64
N GLY A 68 -4.73 -15.26 15.78
CA GLY A 68 -3.97 -14.18 16.39
C GLY A 68 -3.44 -13.12 15.42
N GLN A 69 -2.94 -12.03 15.98
CA GLN A 69 -2.49 -10.84 15.24
C GLN A 69 -1.37 -11.13 14.25
N GLU A 70 -0.45 -12.04 14.60
CA GLU A 70 0.65 -12.41 13.71
C GLU A 70 0.14 -13.05 12.40
N ALA A 71 -0.90 -13.87 12.48
CA ALA A 71 -1.48 -14.52 11.31
C ALA A 71 -2.23 -13.52 10.41
N VAL A 72 -2.93 -12.55 10.99
CA VAL A 72 -3.56 -11.45 10.24
C VAL A 72 -2.51 -10.64 9.49
N ILE A 73 -1.45 -10.23 10.18
CA ILE A 73 -0.34 -9.46 9.59
C ILE A 73 0.35 -10.26 8.49
N ALA A 74 0.65 -11.54 8.75
CA ALA A 74 1.27 -12.42 7.76
C ALA A 74 0.39 -12.58 6.52
N SER A 75 -0.93 -12.70 6.69
CA SER A 75 -1.88 -12.83 5.59
C SER A 75 -1.94 -11.55 4.75
N LEU A 76 -2.05 -10.38 5.38
CA LEU A 76 -2.08 -9.09 4.67
C LEU A 76 -0.79 -8.83 3.88
N LYS A 77 0.36 -9.18 4.47
CA LYS A 77 1.67 -9.10 3.79
C LYS A 77 1.77 -10.12 2.66
N GLY A 78 1.32 -11.35 2.88
CA GLY A 78 1.29 -12.41 1.88
C GLY A 78 0.45 -12.04 0.66
N VAL A 79 -0.73 -11.45 0.87
CA VAL A 79 -1.57 -10.91 -0.21
C VAL A 79 -0.82 -9.81 -0.97
N GLY A 80 -0.16 -8.88 -0.27
CA GLY A 80 0.65 -7.83 -0.90
C GLY A 80 1.78 -8.38 -1.77
N LEU A 81 2.54 -9.34 -1.24
CA LEU A 81 3.60 -10.04 -1.97
C LEU A 81 3.07 -10.79 -3.20
N GLY A 82 1.94 -11.48 -3.04
CA GLY A 82 1.27 -12.18 -4.13
C GLY A 82 0.79 -11.23 -5.23
N LEU A 83 0.19 -10.09 -4.86
CA LEU A 83 -0.20 -9.04 -5.80
C LEU A 83 1.01 -8.46 -6.53
N ALA A 84 2.11 -8.16 -5.82
CA ALA A 84 3.33 -7.68 -6.45
C ALA A 84 3.89 -8.69 -7.45
N ALA A 85 3.93 -9.98 -7.10
CA ALA A 85 4.39 -11.04 -8.00
C ALA A 85 3.50 -11.19 -9.25
N VAL A 86 2.17 -11.25 -9.06
CA VAL A 86 1.20 -11.35 -10.18
C VAL A 86 1.31 -10.15 -11.12
N LEU A 87 1.48 -8.94 -10.58
CA LEU A 87 1.62 -7.73 -11.39
C LEU A 87 2.99 -7.63 -12.05
N ALA A 88 4.06 -8.10 -11.40
CA ALA A 88 5.38 -8.24 -12.02
C ALA A 88 5.35 -9.20 -13.21
N LEU A 89 4.68 -10.36 -13.06
CA LEU A 89 4.51 -11.33 -14.15
C LEU A 89 3.71 -10.75 -15.33
N ARG A 90 2.74 -9.87 -15.05
CA ARG A 90 1.90 -9.25 -16.07
C ARG A 90 2.55 -8.06 -16.77
N GLY A 91 3.12 -7.13 -16.00
CA GLY A 91 3.61 -5.84 -16.48
C GLY A 91 5.12 -5.82 -16.73
N GLY A 92 5.84 -6.83 -16.25
CA GLY A 92 7.29 -6.85 -16.21
C GLY A 92 7.86 -6.16 -14.98
N LEU A 93 9.17 -6.33 -14.81
CA LEU A 93 9.96 -5.67 -13.77
C LEU A 93 10.59 -4.38 -14.32
N ARG A 94 10.83 -3.42 -13.43
CA ARG A 94 11.70 -2.26 -13.67
C ARG A 94 12.78 -2.22 -12.60
N ALA A 95 13.98 -1.79 -12.98
CA ALA A 95 15.02 -1.50 -12.01
C ALA A 95 14.69 -0.17 -11.32
N ASP A 96 14.78 -0.16 -9.99
CA ASP A 96 14.64 1.05 -9.18
C ASP A 96 15.81 1.10 -8.20
N ARG A 97 16.90 1.76 -8.60
CA ARG A 97 18.12 1.87 -7.79
C ARG A 97 17.93 2.66 -6.50
N TRP A 98 16.86 3.45 -6.42
CA TRP A 98 16.55 4.29 -5.26
C TRP A 98 15.49 3.67 -4.36
N ASN A 99 15.15 2.41 -4.62
CA ASN A 99 14.15 1.69 -3.86
C ASN A 99 14.59 1.53 -2.39
N PRO A 100 13.75 1.94 -1.41
CA PRO A 100 14.08 1.84 0.01
C PRO A 100 14.36 0.41 0.51
N ALA A 101 13.96 -0.63 -0.24
CA ALA A 101 14.29 -2.02 0.08
C ALA A 101 15.79 -2.25 0.27
N PHE A 102 16.64 -1.53 -0.48
CA PHE A 102 18.09 -1.65 -0.33
C PHE A 102 18.58 -1.18 1.04
N ALA A 103 17.96 -0.17 1.64
CA ALA A 103 18.31 0.28 2.99
C ALA A 103 18.02 -0.81 4.02
N PHE A 104 16.85 -1.47 3.93
CA PHE A 104 16.52 -2.59 4.82
C PHE A 104 17.47 -3.78 4.63
N ALA A 105 17.83 -4.11 3.39
CA ALA A 105 18.80 -5.15 3.10
C ALA A 105 20.18 -4.80 3.69
N ALA A 106 20.64 -3.56 3.52
CA ALA A 106 21.91 -3.10 4.07
C ALA A 106 21.92 -3.15 5.61
N MET A 107 20.83 -2.71 6.27
CA MET A 107 20.67 -2.81 7.72
C MET A 107 20.72 -4.27 8.21
N PHE A 108 20.10 -5.20 7.48
CA PHE A 108 20.15 -6.62 7.81
C PHE A 108 21.56 -7.19 7.68
N VAL A 109 22.25 -6.92 6.56
CA VAL A 109 23.63 -7.38 6.35
C VAL A 109 24.58 -6.79 7.40
N ALA A 110 24.46 -5.50 7.70
CA ALA A 110 25.24 -4.87 8.76
C ALA A 110 24.99 -5.54 10.12
N GLY A 111 23.74 -5.88 10.44
CA GLY A 111 23.40 -6.63 11.66
C GLY A 111 24.02 -8.03 11.70
N LEU A 112 24.11 -8.73 10.56
CA LEU A 112 24.79 -10.04 10.51
C LEU A 112 26.31 -9.92 10.70
N VAL A 113 26.92 -8.86 10.16
CA VAL A 113 28.37 -8.64 10.23
C VAL A 113 28.80 -8.15 11.62
N HIS A 114 28.07 -7.20 12.21
CA HIS A 114 28.43 -6.57 13.49
C HIS A 114 27.86 -7.29 14.72
N GLY A 115 27.02 -8.29 14.50
CA GLY A 115 26.29 -8.99 15.56
C GLY A 115 24.87 -8.45 15.73
N LEU A 116 23.94 -9.37 15.90
CA LEU A 116 22.53 -9.05 16.16
C LEU A 116 22.35 -8.63 17.62
N TYR A 117 21.30 -7.86 17.89
CA TYR A 117 20.90 -7.51 19.25
C TYR A 117 20.73 -8.77 20.12
N PRO A 118 21.13 -8.76 21.41
CA PRO A 118 21.01 -9.93 22.28
C PRO A 118 19.61 -10.56 22.27
N GLY A 119 19.53 -11.86 21.98
CA GLY A 119 18.26 -12.60 21.87
C GLY A 119 17.58 -12.54 20.50
N LEU A 120 18.07 -11.73 19.56
CA LEU A 120 17.56 -11.68 18.19
C LEU A 120 18.23 -12.75 17.33
N THR A 121 17.45 -13.70 16.82
CA THR A 121 17.97 -14.77 15.96
C THR A 121 18.03 -14.34 14.49
N PRO A 122 18.95 -14.89 13.66
CA PRO A 122 18.98 -14.59 12.22
C PRO A 122 17.65 -14.86 11.51
N ALA A 123 16.92 -15.90 11.91
CA ALA A 123 15.59 -16.21 11.37
C ALA A 123 14.56 -15.12 11.70
N SER A 124 14.58 -14.59 12.94
CA SER A 124 13.70 -13.48 13.33
C SER A 124 14.02 -12.20 12.57
N SER A 125 15.31 -11.92 12.34
CA SER A 125 15.78 -10.78 11.55
C SER A 125 15.40 -10.93 10.08
N LEU A 126 15.53 -12.11 9.48
CA LEU A 126 15.14 -12.37 8.09
C LEU A 126 13.62 -12.20 7.91
N ARG A 127 12.81 -12.73 8.83
CA ARG A 127 11.35 -12.53 8.83
C ARG A 127 11.00 -11.05 8.89
N SER A 128 11.70 -10.27 9.73
CA SER A 128 11.54 -8.81 9.81
C SER A 128 11.93 -8.13 8.50
N LEU A 129 13.07 -8.50 7.89
CA LEU A 129 13.53 -7.98 6.61
C LEU A 129 12.48 -8.19 5.51
N VAL A 130 11.98 -9.42 5.34
CA VAL A 130 10.94 -9.74 4.36
C VAL A 130 9.70 -8.89 4.61
N GLY A 131 9.32 -8.75 5.88
CA GLY A 131 8.19 -7.93 6.29
C GLY A 131 8.36 -6.44 5.98
N SER A 132 9.59 -5.92 6.00
CA SER A 132 9.90 -4.51 5.74
C SER A 132 10.10 -4.22 4.25
N ILE A 133 10.63 -5.16 3.47
CA ILE A 133 10.84 -5.00 2.02
C ILE A 133 9.52 -5.10 1.24
N ALA A 134 8.56 -5.91 1.72
CA ALA A 134 7.33 -6.22 1.00
C ALA A 134 6.60 -5.02 0.37
N PRO A 135 6.38 -3.88 1.06
CA PRO A 135 5.71 -2.72 0.47
C PRO A 135 6.49 -2.09 -0.69
N PHE A 136 7.83 -2.17 -0.64
CA PHE A 136 8.72 -1.57 -1.62
C PHE A 136 8.91 -2.42 -2.87
N LEU A 137 8.46 -3.69 -2.86
CA LEU A 137 8.51 -4.54 -4.05
C LEU A 137 7.68 -3.97 -5.21
N PHE A 138 6.60 -3.25 -4.91
CA PHE A 138 5.82 -2.54 -5.93
C PHE A 138 6.64 -1.48 -6.68
N GLY A 139 7.72 -0.97 -6.08
CA GLY A 139 8.64 -0.05 -6.75
C GLY A 139 9.37 -0.70 -7.94
N TYR A 140 9.53 -2.03 -7.95
CA TYR A 140 10.12 -2.79 -9.05
C TYR A 140 9.09 -3.30 -10.07
N VAL A 141 7.80 -3.03 -9.87
CA VAL A 141 6.75 -3.48 -10.79
C VAL A 141 6.45 -2.37 -11.80
N ARG A 142 6.40 -2.69 -13.09
CA ARG A 142 5.90 -1.76 -14.12
C ARG A 142 4.38 -1.64 -14.00
N LEU A 143 3.92 -0.58 -13.37
CA LEU A 143 2.49 -0.30 -13.18
C LEU A 143 2.00 0.72 -14.22
N SER A 144 0.81 0.49 -14.76
CA SER A 144 0.21 1.46 -15.68
C SER A 144 -0.20 2.75 -14.94
N PRO A 145 -0.13 3.93 -15.58
CA PRO A 145 -0.49 5.20 -14.92
C PRO A 145 -1.88 5.23 -14.26
N PRO A 146 -2.94 4.60 -14.84
CA PRO A 146 -4.23 4.52 -14.16
C PRO A 146 -4.19 3.75 -12.83
N VAL A 147 -3.39 2.68 -12.75
CA VAL A 147 -3.22 1.87 -11.54
C VAL A 147 -2.49 2.68 -10.47
N VAL A 148 -1.41 3.36 -10.84
CA VAL A 148 -0.66 4.25 -9.92
C VAL A 148 -1.59 5.31 -9.33
N ARG A 149 -2.39 6.00 -10.17
CA ARG A 149 -3.37 6.99 -9.70
C ARG A 149 -4.44 6.39 -8.78
N ALA A 150 -4.87 5.16 -9.03
CA ALA A 150 -5.83 4.48 -8.15
C ALA A 150 -5.22 4.20 -6.78
N ILE A 151 -3.99 3.70 -6.73
CA ILE A 151 -3.24 3.47 -5.48
C ILE A 151 -3.05 4.78 -4.71
N GLU A 152 -2.61 5.85 -5.37
CA GLU A 152 -2.42 7.16 -4.73
C GLU A 152 -3.71 7.67 -4.10
N ARG A 153 -4.83 7.58 -4.80
CA ARG A 153 -6.14 7.94 -4.25
C ARG A 153 -6.52 7.04 -3.08
N ALA A 154 -6.28 5.73 -3.17
CA ALA A 154 -6.54 4.80 -2.09
C ALA A 154 -5.72 5.14 -0.84
N VAL A 155 -4.45 5.49 -1.00
CA VAL A 155 -3.56 5.93 0.08
C VAL A 155 -4.05 7.22 0.72
N ILE A 156 -4.46 8.20 -0.09
CA ILE A 156 -5.02 9.48 0.42
C ILE A 156 -6.32 9.28 1.20
N LEU A 157 -7.16 8.33 0.77
CA LEU A 157 -8.45 8.01 1.39
C LEU A 157 -8.34 7.04 2.58
N ALA A 158 -7.26 6.27 2.66
CA ALA A 158 -7.08 5.19 3.63
C ALA A 158 -7.30 5.62 5.10
N PRO A 159 -6.74 6.74 5.59
CA PRO A 159 -6.97 7.16 6.98
C PRO A 159 -8.43 7.48 7.26
N ALA A 160 -9.13 8.15 6.34
CA ALA A 160 -10.56 8.43 6.48
C ALA A 160 -11.38 7.13 6.47
N ALA A 161 -11.02 6.16 5.62
CA ALA A 161 -11.64 4.84 5.61
C ALA A 161 -11.42 4.08 6.93
N ALA A 162 -10.22 4.16 7.51
CA ALA A 162 -9.90 3.56 8.81
C ALA A 162 -10.70 4.19 9.96
N VAL A 163 -10.87 5.52 9.95
CA VAL A 163 -11.74 6.23 10.90
C VAL A 163 -13.20 5.84 10.73
N ALA A 164 -13.69 5.75 9.48
CA ALA A 164 -15.07 5.34 9.19
C ALA A 164 -15.33 3.90 9.64
N ALA A 165 -14.39 2.97 9.41
CA ALA A 165 -14.48 1.60 9.88
C ALA A 165 -14.50 1.52 11.41
N GLY A 166 -13.60 2.24 12.08
CA GLY A 166 -13.58 2.36 13.55
C GLY A 166 -14.88 2.94 14.11
N ALA A 167 -15.44 3.97 13.46
CA ALA A 167 -16.71 4.57 13.87
C ALA A 167 -17.86 3.57 13.72
N GLY A 168 -17.87 2.76 12.67
CA GLY A 168 -18.83 1.67 12.49
C GLY A 168 -18.74 0.62 13.60
N LEU A 169 -17.53 0.20 13.97
CA LEU A 169 -17.33 -0.72 15.10
C LEU A 169 -17.75 -0.10 16.43
N ALA A 170 -17.48 1.18 16.65
CA ALA A 170 -17.87 1.90 17.86
C ALA A 170 -19.39 2.03 17.97
N ALA A 171 -20.08 2.34 16.86
CA ALA A 171 -21.54 2.38 16.81
C ALA A 171 -22.15 1.01 17.12
N GLY A 172 -21.48 -0.08 16.73
CA GLY A 172 -21.87 -1.45 17.06
C GLY A 172 -21.44 -1.92 18.46
N GLY A 173 -20.76 -1.10 19.26
CA GLY A 173 -20.23 -1.48 20.57
C GLY A 173 -19.10 -2.53 20.52
N LEU A 174 -18.48 -2.74 19.36
CA LEU A 174 -17.45 -3.77 19.14
C LEU A 174 -16.04 -3.29 19.49
N ALA A 175 -15.73 -2.02 19.23
CA ALA A 175 -14.43 -1.43 19.55
C ALA A 175 -14.57 0.09 19.75
N PRO A 176 -13.88 0.71 20.72
CA PRO A 176 -13.95 2.15 20.92
C PRO A 176 -13.19 2.91 19.81
N LEU A 177 -13.78 3.99 19.29
CA LEU A 177 -13.13 4.85 18.29
C LEU A 177 -11.97 5.69 18.86
N PHE A 178 -12.12 6.09 20.13
CA PHE A 178 -11.13 6.86 20.87
C PHE A 178 -10.59 6.03 22.03
N THR A 179 -9.27 6.07 22.24
CA THR A 179 -8.59 5.44 23.37
C THR A 179 -7.96 6.50 24.25
N PHE A 180 -7.91 6.25 25.56
CA PHE A 180 -7.22 7.11 26.50
C PHE A 180 -5.81 6.55 26.72
N GLU A 181 -4.80 7.20 26.17
CA GLU A 181 -3.40 6.79 26.29
C GLU A 181 -2.57 7.99 26.74
N GLN A 182 -1.66 7.77 27.69
CA GLN A 182 -0.72 8.79 28.18
C GLN A 182 -1.43 10.08 28.70
N GLY A 183 -2.63 9.94 29.26
CA GLY A 183 -3.37 11.07 29.84
C GLY A 183 -4.17 11.91 28.83
N ALA A 184 -4.27 11.48 27.57
CA ALA A 184 -5.05 12.19 26.55
C ALA A 184 -6.01 11.25 25.81
N LEU A 185 -7.16 11.80 25.39
CA LEU A 185 -8.07 11.11 24.48
C LEU A 185 -7.49 11.18 23.06
N ARG A 186 -7.34 10.03 22.40
CA ARG A 186 -6.67 9.91 21.10
C ARG A 186 -7.54 9.13 20.12
N LEU A 187 -7.58 9.58 18.88
CA LEU A 187 -8.27 8.88 17.81
C LEU A 187 -7.44 7.67 17.37
N GLY A 188 -7.96 6.46 17.60
CA GLY A 188 -7.36 5.20 17.14
C GLY A 188 -7.93 4.72 15.81
N GLY A 189 -9.14 5.16 15.46
CA GLY A 189 -9.87 4.59 14.32
C GLY A 189 -10.27 3.16 14.65
N GLN A 190 -9.83 2.21 13.81
CA GLN A 190 -10.03 0.79 14.05
C GLN A 190 -8.88 0.12 14.83
N GLY A 191 -7.74 0.80 14.98
CA GLY A 191 -6.52 0.25 15.55
C GLY A 191 -5.92 1.16 16.62
N GLN A 192 -4.61 1.13 16.75
CA GLN A 192 -3.88 1.99 17.69
C GLN A 192 -3.67 3.41 17.10
N PRO A 193 -3.72 4.48 17.91
CA PRO A 193 -3.51 5.85 17.44
C PRO A 193 -2.20 6.05 16.66
N ALA A 194 -1.12 5.36 17.07
CA ALA A 194 0.17 5.42 16.38
C ALA A 194 0.12 4.84 14.95
N PHE A 195 -0.69 3.81 14.72
CA PHE A 195 -0.83 3.17 13.42
C PHE A 195 -1.63 4.05 12.46
N LEU A 196 -2.75 4.60 12.93
CA LEU A 196 -3.54 5.57 12.16
C LEU A 196 -2.73 6.83 11.81
N ALA A 197 -1.91 7.33 12.75
CA ALA A 197 -1.01 8.45 12.51
C ALA A 197 0.00 8.16 11.39
N GLY A 198 0.53 6.94 11.33
CA GLY A 198 1.43 6.50 10.25
C GLY A 198 0.76 6.58 8.88
N PHE A 199 -0.46 6.05 8.75
CA PHE A 199 -1.22 6.15 7.50
C PHE A 199 -1.59 7.59 7.14
N ALA A 200 -2.00 8.40 8.12
CA ALA A 200 -2.32 9.81 7.90
C ALA A 200 -1.10 10.58 7.40
N LEU A 201 0.10 10.32 7.95
CA LEU A 201 1.35 10.89 7.46
C LEU A 201 1.65 10.47 6.01
N ILE A 202 1.51 9.19 5.68
CA ILE A 202 1.71 8.68 4.32
C ILE A 202 0.70 9.31 3.34
N ALA A 203 -0.56 9.47 3.76
CA ALA A 203 -1.60 10.13 2.98
C ALA A 203 -1.29 11.62 2.74
N VAL A 204 -0.73 12.31 3.73
CA VAL A 204 -0.21 13.68 3.56
C VAL A 204 0.90 13.72 2.52
N TYR A 205 1.90 12.84 2.61
CA TYR A 205 2.97 12.77 1.60
C TYR A 205 2.41 12.51 0.19
N ALA A 206 1.50 11.55 0.04
CA ALA A 206 0.87 11.22 -1.23
C ALA A 206 0.08 12.41 -1.79
N GLY A 207 -0.70 13.10 -0.95
CA GLY A 207 -1.47 14.27 -1.35
C GLY A 207 -0.59 15.45 -1.76
N LEU A 208 0.53 15.68 -1.06
CA LEU A 208 1.50 16.72 -1.42
C LEU A 208 2.18 16.41 -2.75
N LEU A 209 2.62 15.17 -2.97
CA LEU A 209 3.19 14.73 -4.25
C LEU A 209 2.19 14.88 -5.39
N GLN A 210 0.92 14.51 -5.17
CA GLN A 210 -0.14 14.70 -6.16
C GLN A 210 -0.38 16.18 -6.45
N ALA A 211 -0.37 17.05 -5.43
CA ALA A 211 -0.47 18.49 -5.61
C ALA A 211 0.72 19.07 -6.40
N LEU A 212 1.95 18.56 -6.22
CA LEU A 212 3.13 18.98 -6.99
C LEU A 212 3.00 18.61 -8.47
N ARG A 213 2.42 17.45 -8.80
CA ARG A 213 2.29 16.96 -10.17
C ARG A 213 1.19 17.64 -10.99
N GLY A 214 0.77 18.85 -10.60
CA GLY A 214 -0.32 19.59 -11.24
C GLY A 214 -1.71 19.20 -10.71
N GLY A 215 -1.79 18.79 -9.45
CA GLY A 215 -2.96 18.15 -8.85
C GLY A 215 -4.27 18.94 -8.97
N ASP A 216 -5.34 18.17 -9.14
CA ASP A 216 -6.74 18.60 -9.02
C ASP A 216 -6.96 19.25 -7.65
N GLY A 217 -7.62 20.42 -7.60
CA GLY A 217 -7.95 21.12 -6.35
C GLY A 217 -8.71 20.25 -5.35
N ARG A 218 -9.31 19.14 -5.82
CA ARG A 218 -9.93 18.09 -5.00
C ARG A 218 -8.98 17.39 -4.03
N THR A 219 -7.66 17.44 -4.21
CA THR A 219 -6.71 16.82 -3.26
C THR A 219 -6.52 17.63 -1.98
N ILE A 220 -6.72 18.95 -2.04
CA ILE A 220 -6.57 19.87 -0.89
C ILE A 220 -7.50 19.52 0.29
N PRO A 221 -8.82 19.31 0.11
CA PRO A 221 -9.68 18.93 1.23
C PRO A 221 -9.26 17.61 1.87
N TRP A 222 -8.78 16.65 1.08
CA TRP A 222 -8.27 15.38 1.63
C TRP A 222 -6.97 15.55 2.42
N LEU A 223 -6.08 16.44 1.99
CA LEU A 223 -4.91 16.81 2.79
C LEU A 223 -5.33 17.39 4.15
N ALA A 224 -6.30 18.31 4.16
CA ALA A 224 -6.81 18.89 5.40
C ALA A 224 -7.42 17.82 6.31
N VAL A 225 -8.24 16.91 5.77
CA VAL A 225 -8.82 15.78 6.53
C VAL A 225 -7.71 14.93 7.15
N ASN A 226 -6.67 14.58 6.39
CA ASN A 226 -5.56 13.78 6.90
C ASN A 226 -4.76 14.50 7.98
N PHE A 227 -4.56 15.83 7.89
CA PHE A 227 -3.96 16.62 8.96
C PHE A 227 -4.82 16.64 10.22
N VAL A 228 -6.14 16.77 10.10
CA VAL A 228 -7.05 16.72 11.25
C VAL A 228 -6.99 15.34 11.90
N ILE A 229 -7.05 14.25 11.14
CA ILE A 229 -6.90 12.88 11.66
C ILE A 229 -5.56 12.75 12.41
N LEU A 230 -4.47 13.21 11.80
CA LEU A 230 -3.13 13.17 12.40
C LEU A 230 -3.07 13.94 13.73
N LEU A 231 -3.66 15.13 13.80
CA LEU A 231 -3.75 15.91 15.03
C LEU A 231 -4.55 15.17 16.10
N LEU A 232 -5.71 14.60 15.74
CA LEU A 232 -6.59 13.85 16.65
C LEU A 232 -5.95 12.56 17.18
N THR A 233 -4.98 11.97 16.45
CA THR A 233 -4.19 10.84 16.98
C THR A 233 -3.23 11.25 18.10
N GLY A 234 -2.94 12.55 18.27
CA GLY A 234 -1.96 13.05 19.26
C GLY A 234 -0.51 12.63 18.99
N ALA A 235 -0.20 12.07 17.82
CA ALA A 235 1.14 11.57 17.49
C ALA A 235 2.08 12.73 17.09
N ARG A 236 2.85 13.24 18.06
CA ARG A 236 3.71 14.44 17.90
C ARG A 236 4.76 14.31 16.80
N ALA A 237 5.48 13.19 16.74
CA ALA A 237 6.54 13.00 15.74
C ALA A 237 5.99 12.91 14.31
N PRO A 238 4.97 12.08 14.00
CA PRO A 238 4.30 12.12 12.71
C PRO A 238 3.75 13.51 12.34
N LEU A 239 3.15 14.23 13.28
CA LEU A 239 2.65 15.59 13.04
C LEU A 239 3.77 16.57 12.67
N ALA A 240 4.89 16.55 13.40
CA ALA A 240 6.04 17.39 13.09
C ALA A 240 6.61 17.10 11.69
N LEU A 241 6.69 15.82 11.31
CA LEU A 241 7.12 15.41 9.97
C LEU A 241 6.16 15.88 8.87
N ALA A 242 4.84 15.79 9.10
CA ALA A 242 3.84 16.28 8.16
C ALA A 242 3.94 17.80 7.96
N VAL A 243 4.12 18.56 9.05
CA VAL A 243 4.31 20.02 8.99
C VAL A 243 5.60 20.35 8.23
N LEU A 244 6.71 19.70 8.54
CA LEU A 244 7.97 19.90 7.82
C LEU A 244 7.82 19.62 6.32
N ALA A 245 7.16 18.52 5.95
CA ALA A 245 6.89 18.17 4.57
C ALA A 245 6.05 19.22 3.85
N PHE A 246 5.02 19.73 4.51
CA PHE A 246 4.17 20.80 3.99
C PHE A 246 4.95 22.11 3.79
N LEU A 247 5.81 22.47 4.74
CA LEU A 247 6.66 23.66 4.64
C LEU A 247 7.65 23.55 3.47
N VAL A 248 8.30 22.39 3.32
CA VAL A 248 9.17 22.11 2.17
C VAL A 248 8.37 22.24 0.88
N PHE A 249 7.21 21.59 0.79
CA PHE A 249 6.30 21.72 -0.37
C PHE A 249 5.95 23.18 -0.68
N ALA A 250 5.60 23.99 0.33
CA ALA A 250 5.24 25.38 0.15
C ALA A 250 6.41 26.23 -0.38
N VAL A 251 7.63 25.99 0.11
CA VAL A 251 8.85 26.63 -0.39
C VAL A 251 9.12 26.23 -1.84
N LEU A 252 9.02 24.94 -2.16
CA LEU A 252 9.27 24.42 -3.49
C LEU A 252 8.25 24.95 -4.51
N ARG A 253 6.98 25.02 -4.14
CA ARG A 253 5.90 25.54 -5.00
C ARG A 253 6.06 27.03 -5.30
N ARG A 254 6.58 27.82 -4.35
CA ARG A 254 6.83 29.25 -4.57
C ARG A 254 7.95 29.55 -5.55
N ARG A 255 8.85 28.59 -5.79
CA ARG A 255 10.07 28.84 -6.57
C ARG A 255 9.93 28.62 -8.08
N ASP A 256 8.80 28.11 -8.58
CA ASP A 256 8.55 27.73 -9.99
C ASP A 256 9.58 26.76 -10.64
N CYS A 257 10.73 26.51 -10.02
CA CYS A 257 11.81 25.65 -10.50
C CYS A 257 11.39 24.18 -10.64
N TYR A 258 10.34 23.75 -9.92
CA TYR A 258 9.88 22.36 -9.95
C TYR A 258 9.16 21.98 -11.24
N ALA A 259 8.46 22.92 -11.87
CA ALA A 259 7.81 22.66 -13.16
C ALA A 259 8.87 22.36 -14.24
N ALA A 260 10.02 23.05 -14.20
CA ALA A 260 11.12 22.87 -15.15
C ALA A 260 11.98 21.62 -14.88
N ALA A 261 12.25 21.29 -13.60
CA ALA A 261 13.02 20.09 -13.25
C ALA A 261 12.23 18.79 -13.46
N TRP A 262 10.90 18.83 -13.27
CA TRP A 262 10.06 17.65 -13.41
C TRP A 262 9.78 17.28 -14.87
N THR A 263 9.55 18.26 -15.75
CA THR A 263 9.43 17.99 -17.19
C THR A 263 10.69 17.30 -17.71
N TRP A 264 11.86 17.75 -17.29
CA TRP A 264 13.14 17.14 -17.65
C TRP A 264 13.26 15.66 -17.22
N ALA A 265 12.95 15.33 -15.95
CA ALA A 265 12.97 13.94 -15.46
C ALA A 265 11.95 13.03 -16.17
N SER A 266 10.76 13.56 -16.51
CA SER A 266 9.76 12.81 -17.26
C SER A 266 10.14 12.59 -18.74
N HIS A 267 11.03 13.42 -19.29
CA HIS A 267 11.57 13.25 -20.62
C HIS A 267 12.67 12.20 -20.67
N GLU A 268 13.57 12.12 -19.68
CA GLU A 268 14.57 11.04 -19.57
C GLU A 268 13.89 9.66 -19.43
N GLU A 269 12.88 9.53 -18.56
CA GLU A 269 12.14 8.28 -18.42
C GLU A 269 11.30 7.94 -19.68
N ALA A 270 10.82 8.95 -20.42
CA ALA A 270 10.12 8.74 -21.68
C ALA A 270 11.08 8.34 -22.81
N GLU A 271 12.29 8.89 -22.86
CA GLU A 271 13.29 8.59 -23.89
C GLU A 271 13.81 7.15 -23.77
N GLU A 272 13.85 6.59 -22.56
CA GLU A 272 14.25 5.20 -22.30
C GLU A 272 13.16 4.17 -22.68
N ASP A 273 11.87 4.54 -22.67
CA ASP A 273 10.72 3.66 -22.99
C ASP A 273 10.10 3.93 -24.40
N LEU A 274 10.55 4.97 -25.13
CA LEU A 274 10.09 5.27 -26.48
C LEU A 274 10.81 4.37 -27.51
N SER A 275 10.11 3.33 -27.98
CA SER A 275 10.49 2.56 -29.17
C SER A 275 10.98 3.50 -30.30
N PRO A 276 12.05 3.16 -31.04
CA PRO A 276 12.58 3.96 -32.16
C PRO A 276 11.55 4.32 -33.26
N ALA A 277 10.38 3.69 -33.25
CA ALA A 277 9.24 4.02 -34.10
C ALA A 277 8.50 5.31 -33.65
N CYS A 278 8.43 5.58 -32.35
CA CYS A 278 7.71 6.74 -31.81
C CYS A 278 8.55 8.03 -31.90
N LEU A 279 9.87 7.93 -31.68
CA LEU A 279 10.82 9.02 -31.93
C LEU A 279 10.81 9.50 -33.40
N ARG A 280 10.56 8.59 -34.35
CA ARG A 280 10.40 8.95 -35.78
C ARG A 280 9.13 9.75 -36.08
N HIS A 281 8.10 9.64 -35.25
CA HIS A 281 6.88 10.44 -35.42
C HIS A 281 7.00 11.83 -34.81
N LEU A 282 7.77 11.99 -33.73
CA LEU A 282 8.05 13.28 -33.09
C LEU A 282 9.13 14.10 -33.81
N ALA A 283 10.02 13.45 -34.56
CA ALA A 283 11.01 14.13 -35.39
C ALA A 283 10.43 14.74 -36.68
N ARG A 284 9.12 14.62 -36.96
CA ARG A 284 8.51 15.38 -38.05
C ARG A 284 8.43 16.86 -37.64
N PRO A 285 9.12 17.78 -38.35
CA PRO A 285 9.00 19.19 -38.08
C PRO A 285 7.52 19.58 -38.17
N SER A 286 7.02 20.25 -37.14
CA SER A 286 5.71 20.90 -37.17
C SER A 286 5.74 21.96 -38.28
N THR A 287 5.31 21.59 -39.49
CA THR A 287 4.99 22.54 -40.57
C THR A 287 3.67 23.21 -40.23
N ARG A 288 3.59 23.90 -39.09
CA ARG A 288 2.54 24.91 -38.89
C ARG A 288 3.06 26.18 -39.57
N PRO A 289 2.44 26.63 -40.67
CA PRO A 289 2.80 27.91 -41.25
C PRO A 289 2.57 28.99 -40.20
N ALA A 290 3.60 29.80 -39.96
CA ALA A 290 3.50 30.99 -39.14
C ALA A 290 2.43 31.90 -39.77
N THR A 291 1.25 31.97 -39.15
CA THR A 291 0.26 32.99 -39.49
C THR A 291 0.86 34.33 -39.07
N ALA A 292 1.17 35.16 -40.07
CA ALA A 292 1.66 36.52 -39.87
C ALA A 292 0.70 37.33 -38.98
N PRO A 293 1.22 38.23 -38.12
CA PRO A 293 0.36 39.14 -37.37
C PRO A 293 -0.41 40.03 -38.35
N ALA A 294 -1.73 40.03 -38.23
CA ALA A 294 -2.58 40.95 -38.97
C ALA A 294 -2.37 42.35 -38.39
N ASP A 295 -1.83 43.24 -39.22
CA ASP A 295 -1.75 44.67 -38.96
C ASP A 295 -3.16 45.23 -38.65
N LEU A 296 -3.31 45.79 -37.46
CA LEU A 296 -4.45 46.60 -37.07
C LEU A 296 -4.13 48.06 -37.41
N ALA A 297 -4.86 48.58 -38.40
CA ALA A 297 -5.01 50.00 -38.67
C ALA A 297 -6.07 50.63 -37.75
#